data_AF-A0A2E1SK00-F1
#
_entry.id   AF-A0A2E1SK00-F1
#
_cell.length_a   1.000
_cell.length_b   1.000
_cell.length_c   1.000
_cell.angle_alpha   90.00
_cell.angle_beta   90.00
_cell.angle_gamma   90.00
#
_symmetry.space_group_name_H-M   'P 1'
#
loop_
_entity.id
_entity.type
_entity.pdbx_description
1 polymer ?
#
loop_
_entity_poly.entity_id
_entity_poly.type
_entity_poly.pdbx_seq_one_letter_code
_entity_poly.pdbx_strand_id
1 'polypeptide(L)' 'MSQDLYQAPDYFQMDELLTEEHRLIQKSVRNWAKKEISPIIEDACQKAKFPKEILKGLGEIGAVGPYITGMDITGENTFN' A
#
# COMPACT_ATOMS: atom_id res chain seq x y z
N MET A 1 -17.59 -11.05 7.00
CA MET A 1 -16.46 -11.06 6.05
C MET A 1 -15.26 -11.69 6.77
N SER A 2 -14.52 -12.57 6.11
CA SER A 2 -13.35 -13.23 6.72
C SER A 2 -12.20 -12.23 6.86
N GLN A 3 -11.50 -12.24 7.98
CA GLN A 3 -10.31 -11.41 8.18
C GLN A 3 -9.12 -12.01 7.42
N ASP A 4 -8.36 -11.18 6.69
CA ASP A 4 -7.14 -11.61 6.00
C ASP A 4 -6.00 -11.86 7.01
N LEU A 5 -5.79 -13.13 7.35
CA LEU A 5 -4.75 -13.60 8.28
C LEU A 5 -3.49 -14.09 7.56
N TYR A 6 -3.41 -13.96 6.23
CA TYR A 6 -2.28 -14.49 5.47
C TYR A 6 -0.97 -13.78 5.83
N GLN A 7 0.09 -14.55 6.06
CA GLN A 7 1.44 -14.04 6.22
C GLN A 7 2.32 -14.74 5.19
N ALA A 8 3.03 -13.94 4.39
CA ALA A 8 3.95 -14.48 3.39
C ALA A 8 5.18 -15.05 4.11
N PRO A 9 5.60 -16.29 3.80
CA PRO A 9 6.83 -16.85 4.35
C PRO A 9 8.07 -16.14 3.74
N ASP A 10 9.08 -15.89 4.57
CA ASP A 10 10.38 -15.36 4.14
C ASP A 10 11.45 -16.47 4.18
N TYR A 11 11.49 -17.30 3.15
CA TYR A 11 12.40 -18.46 3.07
C TYR A 11 13.87 -18.08 2.90
N PHE A 12 14.15 -16.87 2.40
CA PHE A 12 15.49 -16.41 2.05
C PHE A 12 15.98 -15.27 2.93
N GLN A 13 15.28 -14.98 4.03
CA GLN A 13 15.62 -13.88 4.94
C GLN A 13 15.74 -12.54 4.19
N MET A 14 14.89 -12.31 3.19
CA MET A 14 14.90 -11.09 2.39
C MET A 14 14.70 -9.85 3.26
N ASP A 15 13.98 -9.97 4.37
CA ASP A 15 13.79 -8.87 5.30
C ASP A 15 15.12 -8.39 5.90
N GLU A 16 16.17 -9.22 6.03
CA GLU A 16 17.48 -8.82 6.56
C GLU A 16 18.21 -7.81 5.63
N LEU A 17 17.90 -7.83 4.34
CA LEU A 17 18.48 -6.92 3.34
C LEU A 17 17.86 -5.51 3.40
N LEU A 18 16.76 -5.34 4.13
CA LEU A 18 16.03 -4.09 4.25
C LEU A 18 16.48 -3.28 5.46
N THR A 19 16.49 -1.96 5.34
CA THR A 19 16.63 -1.06 6.51
C THR A 19 15.38 -1.14 7.38
N GLU A 20 15.46 -0.63 8.61
CA GLU A 20 14.29 -0.52 9.49
C GLU A 20 13.16 0.30 8.85
N GLU A 21 13.51 1.40 8.19
CA GLU A 21 12.56 2.24 7.46
C GLU A 21 11.85 1.48 6.34
N HIS A 22 12.60 0.73 5.52
CA HIS A 22 12.01 -0.09 4.46
C HIS A 22 11.04 -1.14 5.01
N ARG A 23 11.37 -1.79 6.13
CA ARG A 23 10.47 -2.74 6.79
C ARG A 23 9.21 -2.06 7.31
N LEU A 24 9.33 -0.85 7.87
CA LEU A 24 8.19 -0.07 8.32
C LEU A 24 7.25 0.28 7.16
N ILE A 25 7.81 0.76 6.04
CA ILE A 25 7.03 1.05 4.82
C ILE A 25 6.32 -0.23 4.33
N GLN A 26 7.04 -1.35 4.21
CA GLN A 26 6.47 -2.63 3.78
C GLN A 26 5.29 -3.05 4.68
N LYS A 27 5.44 -2.93 5.99
CA LYS A 27 4.40 -3.27 6.98
C LYS A 27 3.19 -2.34 6.85
N SER A 28 3.39 -1.05 6.68
CA SER A 28 2.32 -0.07 6.49
C SER A 28 1.49 -0.37 5.24
N VAL A 29 2.14 -0.63 4.11
CA VAL A 29 1.47 -0.99 2.85
C VAL A 29 0.71 -2.31 2.99
N ARG A 30 1.31 -3.33 3.64
CA ARG A 30 0.65 -4.63 3.86
C ARG A 30 -0.59 -4.52 4.72
N ASN A 31 -0.53 -3.73 5.80
CA ASN A 31 -1.67 -3.51 6.69
C ASN A 31 -2.81 -2.77 5.97
N TRP A 32 -2.47 -1.76 5.17
CA TRP A 32 -3.45 -1.04 4.36
C TRP A 32 -4.11 -1.97 3.33
N ALA A 33 -3.34 -2.78 2.60
CA ALA A 33 -3.88 -3.72 1.62
C ALA A 33 -4.85 -4.73 2.26
N LYS A 34 -4.49 -5.29 3.43
CA LYS A 34 -5.36 -6.22 4.18
C LYS A 34 -6.68 -5.58 4.60
N LYS A 35 -6.67 -4.29 4.92
CA LYS A 35 -7.84 -3.55 5.41
C LYS A 35 -8.73 -3.05 4.27
N GLU A 36 -8.15 -2.45 3.24
CA GLU A 36 -8.88 -1.73 2.19
C GLU A 36 -9.03 -2.54 0.90
N ILE A 37 -8.09 -3.45 0.58
CA ILE A 37 -8.06 -4.18 -0.69
C ILE A 37 -8.64 -5.58 -0.56
N SER A 38 -8.22 -6.36 0.44
CA SER A 38 -8.68 -7.75 0.62
C SER A 38 -10.21 -7.91 0.63
N PRO A 39 -11.01 -6.99 1.20
CA PRO A 39 -12.48 -7.12 1.18
C PRO A 39 -13.13 -6.96 -0.20
N ILE A 40 -12.48 -6.28 -1.16
CA ILE A 40 -13.10 -5.88 -2.44
C ILE A 40 -12.49 -6.57 -3.66
N ILE A 41 -11.29 -7.14 -3.53
CA ILE A 41 -10.48 -7.57 -4.67
C ILE A 41 -11.10 -8.73 -5.45
N GLU A 42 -11.78 -9.67 -4.78
CA GLU A 42 -12.42 -10.82 -5.43
C GLU A 42 -13.55 -10.37 -6.36
N ASP A 43 -14.44 -9.49 -5.89
CA ASP A 43 -15.57 -8.96 -6.67
C ASP A 43 -15.08 -8.10 -7.85
N ALA A 44 -14.08 -7.24 -7.60
CA ALA A 44 -13.47 -6.40 -8.62
C ALA A 44 -12.83 -7.25 -9.74
N CYS A 45 -12.09 -8.30 -9.36
CA CYS A 45 -11.48 -9.26 -10.30
C CYS A 45 -12.55 -9.97 -11.12
N GLN A 46 -13.58 -10.53 -10.46
CA GLN A 46 -14.67 -11.25 -11.12
C GLN A 46 -15.44 -10.38 -12.13
N LYS A 47 -15.60 -9.09 -11.82
CA LYS A 47 -16.29 -8.13 -12.70
C LYS A 47 -15.38 -7.48 -13.74
N ALA A 48 -14.09 -7.80 -13.76
CA ALA A 48 -13.08 -7.15 -14.60
C ALA A 48 -13.12 -5.61 -14.50
N LYS A 49 -13.27 -5.08 -13.27
CA LYS A 49 -13.35 -3.64 -13.01
C LYS A 49 -12.19 -3.18 -12.13
N PHE A 50 -11.73 -1.96 -12.39
CA PHE A 50 -10.79 -1.28 -11.52
C PHE A 50 -11.53 -0.59 -10.36
N PRO A 51 -11.22 -0.91 -9.09
CA PRO A 51 -11.87 -0.31 -7.93
C PRO A 51 -11.29 1.08 -7.67
N LYS A 52 -11.95 2.13 -8.15
CA LYS A 52 -11.43 3.52 -8.07
C LYS A 52 -11.36 4.05 -6.63
N GLU A 53 -12.14 3.48 -5.71
CA GLU A 53 -12.15 3.85 -4.29
C GLU A 53 -10.77 3.71 -3.63
N ILE A 54 -9.89 2.84 -4.14
CA ILE A 54 -8.57 2.59 -3.55
C ILE A 54 -7.59 3.75 -3.77
N LEU A 55 -7.84 4.60 -4.76
CA LEU A 55 -6.91 5.66 -5.18
C LEU A 55 -6.67 6.67 -4.06
N LYS A 56 -7.72 7.02 -3.31
CA LYS A 56 -7.63 7.94 -2.17
C LYS A 56 -6.74 7.35 -1.08
N GLY A 57 -6.96 6.09 -0.71
CA GLY A 57 -6.13 5.38 0.27
C GLY A 57 -4.68 5.24 -0.16
N LEU A 58 -4.42 4.94 -1.43
CA LEU A 58 -3.06 4.87 -1.99
C LEU A 58 -2.31 6.21 -1.86
N GLY A 59 -3.00 7.32 -2.11
CA GLY A 59 -2.43 8.66 -1.93
C GLY A 59 -2.12 8.96 -0.46
N GLU A 60 -3.06 8.66 0.44
CA GLU A 60 -2.92 8.91 1.89
C GLU A 60 -1.75 8.14 2.52
N ILE A 61 -1.42 6.93 2.03
CA ILE A 61 -0.27 6.16 2.53
C ILE A 61 1.06 6.53 1.85
N GLY A 62 1.06 7.49 0.91
CA GLY A 62 2.26 7.89 0.18
C GLY A 62 2.78 6.83 -0.80
N ALA A 63 1.92 5.90 -1.26
CA ALA A 63 2.33 4.84 -2.21
C ALA A 63 2.49 5.35 -3.65
N VAL A 64 2.13 6.59 -3.93
CA VAL A 64 2.18 7.19 -5.26
C VAL A 64 3.44 8.05 -5.38
N GLY A 65 4.41 7.66 -6.22
CA GLY A 65 5.60 8.47 -6.50
C GLY A 65 6.57 8.73 -5.33
N PRO A 66 6.85 7.76 -4.42
CA PRO A 66 7.68 8.00 -3.23
C PRO A 66 9.14 8.40 -3.53
N TYR A 67 9.61 8.23 -4.77
CA TYR A 67 10.97 8.57 -5.21
C TYR A 67 11.04 9.92 -5.96
N ILE A 68 9.91 10.58 -6.20
CA ILE A 68 9.85 11.86 -6.91
C ILE A 68 10.06 12.99 -5.89
N THR A 69 11.21 13.63 -5.92
CA THR A 69 11.52 14.77 -5.04
C THR A 69 10.99 16.08 -5.63
N GLY A 70 10.27 16.88 -4.85
CA GLY A 70 9.85 18.24 -5.23
C GLY A 70 8.41 18.37 -5.75
N MET A 71 7.70 17.27 -5.96
CA MET A 71 6.25 17.29 -6.14
C MET A 71 5.63 16.90 -4.81
N ASP A 72 5.10 17.87 -4.08
CA ASP A 72 4.32 17.59 -2.88
C ASP A 72 3.04 16.86 -3.29
N ILE A 73 3.11 15.53 -3.24
CA ILE A 73 2.00 14.61 -3.46
C ILE A 73 1.08 14.50 -2.23
N THR A 74 1.50 15.06 -1.10
CA THR A 74 0.74 15.02 0.16
C THR A 74 -0.25 16.17 0.27
N GLY A 75 -0.18 17.15 -0.66
CA GLY A 75 -1.11 18.28 -0.71
C GLY A 75 -0.87 19.32 0.39
N GLU A 76 0.22 19.20 1.16
CA GLU A 76 0.69 20.21 2.10
C GLU A 76 1.65 21.20 1.41
N ASN A 77 1.05 22.02 0.54
CA ASN A 77 1.42 23.41 0.30
C ASN A 77 2.82 23.70 -0.28
N THR A 78 2.91 23.78 -1.62
CA THR A 78 3.94 24.60 -2.30
C THR A 78 3.31 25.90 -2.83
N PHE A 79 2.93 26.81 -1.92
CA PHE A 79 2.88 28.24 -2.20
C PHE A 79 4.05 28.90 -1.44
N ASN A 80 5.12 29.14 -2.18
CA ASN A 80 6.03 30.28 -2.03
C ASN A 80 6.42 30.72 -3.43
#